data_AF-A0A1J7CE37-F1
#
_entry.id   AF-A0A1J7CE37-F1
#
_cell.length_a   1.000
_cell.length_b   1.000
_cell.length_c   1.000
_cell.angle_alpha   90.00
_cell.angle_beta   90.00
_cell.angle_gamma   90.00
#
_symmetry.space_group_name_H-M   'P 1'
#
loop_
_entity.id
_entity.type
_entity.pdbx_description
1 polymer ?
#
loop_
_entity_poly.entity_id
_entity_poly.type
_entity_poly.pdbx_seq_one_letter_code
_entity_poly.pdbx_strand_id
1 'polypeptide(L)'
;MLNIFDGKPQTYIDCATEYFEESYKESGIPLDTVSKIYNGQILTKEMVLSIVDELEDWKQLENDLIEINYPYKFKDDSEKGKSK
;
A
#
# COMPACT_ATOMS: atom_id res chain seq x y z
N MET A 1 1.12 -24.08 6.90
CA MET A 1 0.37 -22.83 6.59
C MET A 1 1.40 -21.77 6.30
N LEU A 2 1.20 -20.92 5.29
CA LEU A 2 2.01 -19.71 5.16
C LEU A 2 1.72 -18.84 6.38
N ASN A 3 2.73 -18.52 7.19
CA ASN A 3 2.57 -17.78 8.43
C ASN A 3 1.99 -16.36 8.20
N ILE A 4 2.00 -15.87 6.96
CA ILE A 4 1.50 -14.55 6.54
C ILE A 4 0.01 -14.29 6.80
N PHE A 5 -0.80 -15.34 7.02
CA PHE A 5 -2.24 -15.21 7.29
C PHE A 5 -2.60 -15.17 8.78
N ASP A 6 -1.64 -14.86 9.66
CA ASP A 6 -1.81 -14.93 11.12
C ASP A 6 -2.47 -13.70 11.76
N GLY A 7 -2.86 -12.71 10.96
CA GLY A 7 -3.46 -11.48 11.47
C GLY A 7 -2.45 -10.44 11.98
N LYS A 8 -1.14 -10.68 11.87
CA LYS A 8 -0.11 -9.83 12.49
C LYS A 8 0.67 -9.03 11.44
N PRO A 9 0.68 -7.69 11.52
CA PRO A 9 1.46 -6.84 10.62
C PRO A 9 2.96 -7.16 10.60
N GLN A 10 3.54 -7.55 11.73
CA GLN A 10 4.97 -7.91 11.80
C GLN A 10 5.27 -9.15 10.96
N THR A 11 4.42 -10.18 11.01
CA THR A 11 4.60 -11.39 10.21
C THR A 11 4.50 -11.08 8.72
N TYR A 12 3.63 -10.15 8.32
CA TYR A 12 3.58 -9.67 6.95
C TYR A 12 4.87 -8.96 6.54
N ILE A 13 5.43 -8.09 7.39
CA ILE A 13 6.70 -7.40 7.11
C ILE A 13 7.82 -8.41 6.94
N ASP A 14 7.96 -9.35 7.87
CA ASP A 14 9.03 -10.36 7.81
C ASP A 14 8.94 -11.16 6.50
N CYS A 15 7.74 -11.58 6.10
CA CYS A 15 7.51 -12.26 4.82
C CYS A 15 7.75 -11.35 3.60
N ALA A 16 7.32 -10.09 3.65
CA ALA A 16 7.48 -9.14 2.55
C ALA A 16 8.94 -8.75 2.36
N THR A 17 9.69 -8.58 3.44
CA THR A 17 11.14 -8.33 3.43
C THR A 17 11.90 -9.47 2.77
N GLU A 18 11.58 -10.73 3.08
CA GLU A 18 12.23 -11.89 2.46
C GLU A 18 11.84 -12.05 0.98
N TYR A 19 10.60 -11.73 0.60
CA TYR A 19 10.11 -11.92 -0.77
C TYR A 19 10.50 -10.79 -1.73
N PHE A 20 10.51 -9.56 -1.24
CA PHE A 20 10.71 -8.33 -2.02
C PHE A 20 12.04 -7.64 -1.69
N GLU A 21 13.08 -8.40 -1.34
CA GLU A 21 14.41 -7.84 -1.08
C GLU A 21 14.76 -6.76 -2.13
N GLU A 22 15.11 -5.56 -1.64
CA GLU A 22 15.44 -4.36 -2.44
C GLU A 22 14.30 -3.65 -3.22
N SER A 23 13.04 -4.08 -3.10
CA SER A 23 11.90 -3.42 -3.80
C SER A 23 11.24 -2.27 -3.03
N TYR A 24 11.72 -1.98 -1.82
CA TYR A 24 11.24 -0.91 -0.93
C TYR A 24 12.41 -0.01 -0.53
N LYS A 25 12.10 1.13 0.10
CA LYS A 25 13.15 2.09 0.52
C LYS A 25 14.24 1.40 1.33
N GLU A 26 15.48 1.90 1.23
CA GLU A 26 16.61 1.41 2.02
C GLU A 26 16.34 1.44 3.54
N SER A 27 15.49 2.38 4.00
CA SER A 27 15.02 2.46 5.39
C SER A 27 14.12 1.31 5.84
N GLY A 28 13.74 0.40 4.94
CA GLY A 28 12.83 -0.70 5.19
C GLY A 28 11.35 -0.31 5.08
N ILE A 29 10.48 -1.29 5.33
CA ILE A 29 9.03 -1.13 5.31
C ILE A 29 8.55 -0.60 6.67
N PRO A 30 7.91 0.58 6.74
CA PRO A 30 7.46 1.15 8.01
C PRO A 30 6.30 0.36 8.63
N LEU A 31 6.52 -0.15 9.86
CA LEU A 31 5.54 -0.94 10.61
C LEU A 31 4.21 -0.20 10.83
N ASP A 32 4.24 1.12 11.05
CA ASP A 32 3.03 1.93 11.23
C ASP A 32 2.15 1.93 9.97
N THR A 33 2.75 2.15 8.80
CA THR A 33 2.03 2.13 7.52
C THR A 33 1.44 0.76 7.26
N VAL A 34 2.21 -0.31 7.42
CA VAL A 34 1.71 -1.68 7.23
C VAL A 34 0.59 -2.00 8.21
N SER A 35 0.70 -1.58 9.46
CA SER A 35 -0.35 -1.78 10.46
C SER A 35 -1.65 -1.08 10.06
N LYS A 36 -1.58 0.13 9.50
CA LYS A 36 -2.76 0.84 8.96
C LYS A 36 -3.37 0.08 7.78
N ILE A 37 -2.54 -0.41 6.87
CA ILE A 37 -2.99 -1.19 5.71
C ILE A 37 -3.70 -2.47 6.17
N TYR A 38 -3.09 -3.19 7.12
CA TYR A 38 -3.62 -4.44 7.65
C TYR A 38 -4.97 -4.25 8.37
N ASN A 39 -5.17 -3.10 9.01
CA ASN A 39 -6.43 -2.72 9.66
C ASN A 39 -7.49 -2.17 8.68
N GLY A 40 -7.25 -2.22 7.37
CA GLY A 40 -8.19 -1.77 6.35
C GLY A 40 -8.41 -0.26 6.31
N GLN A 41 -7.43 0.53 6.77
CA GLN A 41 -7.50 1.99 6.62
C GLN A 41 -7.41 2.39 5.14
N ILE A 42 -7.94 3.55 4.81
CA ILE A 42 -7.88 4.09 3.45
C ILE A 42 -6.41 4.26 3.04
N LEU A 43 -5.98 3.58 1.98
CA LEU A 43 -4.63 3.73 1.45
C LEU A 43 -4.49 5.11 0.77
N THR A 44 -3.52 5.90 1.22
CA THR A 44 -3.22 7.24 0.66
C THR A 44 -1.89 7.24 -0.09
N LYS A 45 -1.65 8.28 -0.90
CA LYS A 45 -0.36 8.48 -1.58
C LYS A 45 0.82 8.54 -0.60
N GLU A 46 0.64 9.24 0.52
CA GLU A 46 1.68 9.38 1.55
C GLU A 46 2.07 8.02 2.15
N MET A 47 1.10 7.13 2.36
CA MET A 47 1.34 5.78 2.84
C MET A 47 2.16 4.97 1.83
N VAL A 48 1.79 4.99 0.55
CA VAL A 48 2.54 4.31 -0.51
C VAL A 48 3.97 4.84 -0.60
N LEU A 49 4.14 6.16 -0.62
CA LEU A 49 5.46 6.82 -0.68
C LEU A 49 6.27 6.71 0.61
N SER A 50 5.71 6.14 1.69
CA SER A 50 6.48 5.75 2.87
C SER A 50 7.13 4.36 2.71
N ILE A 51 6.65 3.54 1.78
CA ILE A 51 7.14 2.17 1.51
C ILE A 51 8.11 2.16 0.33
N VAL A 52 7.81 2.90 -0.73
CA VAL A 52 8.63 3.02 -1.95
C VAL A 52 9.00 4.48 -2.21
N ASP A 53 10.15 4.74 -2.81
CA ASP A 53 10.58 6.12 -3.10
C ASP A 53 9.75 6.76 -4.22
N GLU A 54 9.43 5.98 -5.25
CA GLU A 54 8.53 6.37 -6.32
C GLU A 54 7.67 5.18 -6.75
N LEU A 55 6.49 5.49 -7.30
CA LEU A 55 5.62 4.50 -7.91
C LEU A 55 5.37 4.92 -9.36
N GLU A 56 5.81 4.09 -10.30
CA GLU A 56 5.76 4.39 -11.73
C GLU A 56 4.32 4.40 -12.28
N ASP A 57 3.48 3.45 -11.86
CA ASP A 57 2.10 3.32 -12.34
C ASP A 57 1.06 3.33 -11.22
N TRP A 58 0.64 4.54 -10.85
CA TRP A 58 -0.46 4.75 -9.90
C TRP A 58 -1.79 4.19 -10.40
N LYS A 59 -2.02 4.15 -11.72
CA LYS A 59 -3.29 3.69 -12.29
C LYS A 59 -3.39 2.18 -12.19
N GLN A 60 -2.29 1.46 -12.38
CA GLN A 60 -2.22 0.03 -12.12
C GLN A 60 -2.57 -0.27 -10.66
N LEU A 61 -1.94 0.44 -9.71
CA LEU A 61 -2.25 0.27 -8.28
C LEU A 61 -3.74 0.58 -7.98
N GLU A 62 -4.32 1.62 -8.56
CA GLU A 62 -5.77 1.90 -8.42
C GLU A 62 -6.62 0.72 -8.91
N ASN A 63 -6.32 0.16 -10.07
CA ASN A 63 -7.05 -0.98 -10.61
C ASN A 63 -6.94 -2.21 -9.72
N ASP A 64 -5.72 -2.52 -9.24
CA ASP A 64 -5.47 -3.66 -8.36
C ASP A 64 -6.27 -3.52 -7.05
N LEU A 65 -6.30 -2.31 -6.47
CA LEU A 65 -7.08 -2.03 -5.25
C LEU A 65 -8.59 -2.14 -5.47
N ILE A 66 -9.10 -1.72 -6.64
CA ILE A 66 -10.51 -1.93 -7.01
C ILE A 66 -10.81 -3.43 -7.12
N GLU A 67 -9.95 -4.21 -7.77
CA GLU A 67 -10.14 -5.64 -7.99
C GLU A 67 -10.25 -6.41 -6.66
N ILE A 68 -9.41 -6.07 -5.68
CA ILE A 68 -9.45 -6.68 -4.35
C ILE A 68 -10.42 -5.99 -3.37
N ASN A 69 -11.18 -4.98 -3.84
CA ASN A 69 -12.11 -4.19 -3.05
C ASN A 69 -11.49 -3.54 -1.79
N TYR A 70 -10.29 -2.97 -1.93
CA TYR A 70 -9.57 -2.29 -0.86
C TYR A 70 -9.80 -0.76 -0.92
N PRO A 71 -10.07 -0.07 0.19
CA PRO A 71 -10.33 1.37 0.19
C PRO A 71 -9.07 2.20 -0.07
N TYR A 72 -9.16 3.16 -0.99
CA TYR A 72 -8.03 4.05 -1.32
C TYR A 72 -8.46 5.48 -1.65
N LYS A 73 -7.54 6.43 -1.50
CA LYS A 73 -7.72 7.83 -1.89
C LYS A 73 -6.40 8.44 -2.34
N PHE A 74 -6.18 8.46 -3.66
CA PHE A 74 -4.97 9.02 -4.27
C PHE A 74 -5.14 10.40 -4.89
N LYS A 75 -6.39 10.81 -5.13
CA LYS A 75 -6.72 12.14 -5.62
C LYS A 75 -7.27 12.97 -4.47
N ASP A 76 -6.78 14.20 -4.38
CA ASP A 76 -7.47 15.22 -3.61
C ASP A 76 -8.80 15.52 -4.33
N ASP A 77 -9.89 15.80 -3.61
CA ASP A 77 -11.24 15.99 -4.16
C ASP A 77 -11.39 17.25 -5.06
N SER A 78 -10.29 17.78 -5.60
CA SER A 78 -10.23 19.00 -6.43
C SER A 78 -10.52 18.79 -7.92
N GLU A 79 -10.67 17.55 -8.40
CA GLU A 79 -11.04 17.26 -9.81
C GLU A 79 -12.49 16.79 -10.02
N LYS A 80 -13.44 17.22 -9.18
CA LYS A 80 -14.86 17.23 -9.57
C LYS A 80 -15.11 18.43 -10.49
N GLY A 81 -14.77 18.30 -11.77
CA GLY A 81 -15.14 19.33 -12.73
C GLY A 81 -14.50 19.19 -14.10
N LYS A 82 -14.99 18.25 -14.91
CA LYS A 82 -15.18 18.41 -16.37
C LYS A 82 -15.89 17.16 -16.91
N SER A 83 -17.21 17.16 -16.77
CA SER A 83 -18.08 16.50 -17.73
C SER A 83 -18.81 17.62 -18.46
N LYS A 84 -18.51 17.81 -19.73
CA LYS A 84 -19.30 18.62 -20.65
C LYS A 84 -19.59 17.78 -21.88
#